data_AF-A0A941P2Z6-F1
#
_entry.id   AF-A0A941P2Z6-F1
#
_cell.length_a   1.000
_cell.length_b   1.000
_cell.length_c   1.000
_cell.angle_alpha   90.00
_cell.angle_beta   90.00
_cell.angle_gamma   90.00
#
_symmetry.space_group_name_H-M   'P 1'
#
loop_
_entity.id
_entity.type
_entity.pdbx_description
1 polymer ?
#
loop_
_entity_poly.entity_id
_entity_poly.type
_entity_poly.pdbx_seq_one_letter_code
_entity_poly.pdbx_strand_id
1 'polypeptide(L)'
;MTPQPDNFSEDLDELFNAGNLEHAQKPIGQRRKEFLEQEQVFLQKHRLVGALLREMHYLDHSEPPKQAALYPSEEAYWTASASMSPGCEVSKVRAELERRKRASSTAARAAHQAVQDGESAGDQG
;
A
#
# COMPACT_ATOMS: atom_id res chain seq x y z
N MET A 1 -60.16 44.93 -28.53
CA MET A 1 -59.67 43.61 -28.07
C MET A 1 -58.17 43.72 -27.92
N THR A 2 -57.72 44.01 -26.71
CA THR A 2 -56.29 44.04 -26.33
C THR A 2 -56.05 42.84 -25.42
N PRO A 3 -55.09 41.94 -25.71
CA PRO A 3 -54.76 40.88 -24.78
C PRO A 3 -54.09 41.49 -23.53
N GLN A 4 -54.43 40.96 -22.37
CA GLN A 4 -53.80 41.32 -21.10
C GLN A 4 -52.36 40.79 -21.06
N PRO A 5 -51.44 41.48 -20.36
CA PRO A 5 -50.12 40.93 -20.08
C PRO A 5 -50.26 39.86 -19.00
N ASP A 6 -50.19 38.59 -19.41
CA ASP A 6 -50.08 37.45 -18.50
C ASP A 6 -48.81 37.58 -17.65
N ASN A 7 -49.03 37.68 -16.35
CA ASN A 7 -48.17 37.26 -15.23
C ASN A 7 -46.87 36.54 -15.63
N PHE A 8 -45.76 37.27 -15.72
CA PHE A 8 -44.39 36.74 -15.72
C PHE A 8 -43.70 37.05 -14.38
N SER A 9 -44.31 36.67 -13.25
CA SER A 9 -43.76 37.09 -11.94
C SER A 9 -43.78 36.06 -10.82
N GLU A 10 -43.98 34.77 -11.08
CA GLU A 10 -44.05 33.78 -9.97
C GLU A 10 -43.26 32.47 -10.16
N ASP A 11 -42.33 32.38 -11.11
CA ASP A 11 -41.56 31.13 -11.33
C ASP A 11 -40.03 31.28 -11.20
N LEU A 12 -39.53 32.31 -10.50
CA LEU A 12 -38.11 32.44 -10.20
C LEU A 12 -37.74 32.23 -8.72
N ASP A 13 -38.71 32.35 -7.81
CA ASP A 13 -38.46 32.10 -6.38
C ASP A 13 -38.47 30.59 -6.04
N GLU A 14 -39.18 29.75 -6.81
CA GLU A 14 -39.15 28.30 -6.64
C GLU A 14 -37.86 27.64 -7.18
N LEU A 15 -37.16 28.28 -8.11
CA LEU A 15 -35.88 27.80 -8.64
C LEU A 15 -34.71 28.00 -7.65
N PHE A 16 -34.84 28.94 -6.71
CA PHE A 16 -33.86 29.15 -5.64
C PHE A 16 -34.15 28.31 -4.38
N ASN A 17 -35.36 27.77 -4.23
CA ASN A 17 -35.74 26.90 -3.10
C ASN A 17 -35.48 25.39 -3.33
N ALA A 18 -35.01 24.99 -4.52
CA ALA A 18 -34.38 23.68 -4.72
C ALA A 18 -32.95 23.60 -4.12
N GLY A 19 -32.61 24.53 -3.22
CA GLY A 19 -31.42 24.54 -2.38
C GLY A 19 -31.37 23.42 -1.34
N ASN A 20 -31.82 22.21 -1.67
CA ASN A 20 -31.55 21.02 -0.86
C ASN A 20 -30.20 20.40 -1.26
N LEU A 21 -29.16 21.25 -1.31
CA LEU A 21 -27.77 20.81 -1.37
C LEU A 21 -27.33 20.39 0.04
N GLU A 22 -28.04 19.41 0.61
CA GLU A 22 -27.74 18.78 1.92
C GLU A 22 -26.47 17.92 1.90
N HIS A 23 -25.60 18.11 0.90
CA HIS A 23 -24.20 17.77 1.06
C HIS A 23 -23.54 18.90 1.84
N ALA A 24 -23.83 18.93 3.14
CA ALA A 24 -23.20 19.81 4.12
C ALA A 24 -21.72 19.92 3.79
N GLN A 25 -21.33 21.06 3.24
CA GLN A 25 -20.01 21.31 2.74
C GLN A 25 -19.11 21.37 3.97
N LYS A 26 -18.48 20.22 4.30
CA LYS A 26 -17.67 20.08 5.52
C LYS A 26 -16.80 21.33 5.69
N PRO A 27 -16.75 21.95 6.87
CA PRO A 27 -15.88 23.09 7.14
C PRO A 27 -14.47 22.79 6.61
N ILE A 28 -13.83 23.76 5.97
CA ILE A 28 -12.50 23.59 5.35
C ILE A 28 -11.50 22.97 6.34
N GLY A 29 -11.61 23.31 7.62
CA GLY A 29 -10.81 22.71 8.70
C GLY A 29 -11.03 21.20 8.89
N GLN A 30 -12.28 20.71 8.77
CA GLN A 30 -12.58 19.28 8.87
C GLN A 30 -12.04 18.50 7.67
N ARG A 31 -12.21 19.02 6.45
CA ARG A 31 -11.64 18.39 5.23
C ARG A 31 -10.12 18.31 5.29
N ARG A 32 -9.46 19.37 5.77
CA ARG A 32 -8.01 19.39 5.94
C ARG A 32 -7.55 18.37 6.98
N LYS A 33 -8.29 18.23 8.08
CA LYS A 33 -7.98 17.22 9.11
C LYS A 33 -8.10 15.80 8.56
N GLU A 34 -9.21 15.48 7.89
CA GLU A 34 -9.42 14.17 7.26
C GLU A 34 -8.34 13.86 6.23
N PHE A 35 -7.93 14.85 5.43
CA PHE A 35 -6.85 14.70 4.46
C PHE A 35 -5.51 14.36 5.13
N LEU A 36 -5.14 15.08 6.21
CA LEU A 36 -3.91 14.82 6.95
C LEU A 36 -3.91 13.44 7.63
N GLU A 37 -5.06 13.01 8.17
CA GLU A 37 -5.21 11.68 8.74
C GLU A 37 -5.06 10.58 7.68
N GLN A 38 -5.68 10.76 6.51
CA GLN A 38 -5.51 9.84 5.39
C GLN A 38 -4.06 9.76 4.93
N GLU A 39 -3.39 10.91 4.78
CA GLU A 39 -1.97 10.97 4.39
C GLU A 39 -1.08 10.22 5.40
N GLN A 40 -1.32 10.37 6.70
CA GLN A 40 -0.59 9.61 7.72
C GLN A 40 -0.83 8.10 7.61
N VAL A 41 -2.07 7.68 7.37
CA VAL A 41 -2.41 6.26 7.17
C VAL A 41 -1.71 5.70 5.94
N PHE A 42 -1.69 6.45 4.83
CA PHE A 42 -0.97 6.05 3.61
C PHE A 42 0.53 5.92 3.86
N LEU A 43 1.15 6.89 4.52
CA LEU A 43 2.58 6.85 4.84
C LEU A 43 2.93 5.65 5.74
N GLN A 44 2.12 5.36 6.76
CA GLN A 44 2.31 4.18 7.61
C GLN A 44 2.19 2.88 6.81
N LYS A 45 1.20 2.79 5.91
CA LYS A 45 1.05 1.63 5.03
C LYS A 45 2.28 1.43 4.14
N HIS A 46 2.79 2.50 3.52
CA HIS A 46 3.97 2.39 2.66
C HIS A 46 5.23 2.01 3.43
N ARG A 47 5.42 2.50 4.67
CA ARG A 47 6.52 2.04 5.53
C ARG A 47 6.43 0.55 5.83
N LEU A 48 5.25 0.05 6.18
CA LEU A 48 5.03 -1.38 6.44
C LEU A 48 5.31 -2.24 5.21
N VAL A 49 4.80 -1.84 4.04
CA VAL A 49 5.07 -2.54 2.79
C VAL A 49 6.57 -2.49 2.47
N GLY A 50 7.21 -1.33 2.61
CA GLY A 50 8.65 -1.17 2.38
C GLY A 50 9.49 -2.10 3.25
N ALA A 51 9.17 -2.21 4.54
CA ALA A 51 9.84 -3.14 5.44
C ALA A 51 9.70 -4.61 4.99
N LEU A 52 8.52 -5.02 4.54
CA LEU A 52 8.29 -6.37 4.02
C LEU A 52 9.04 -6.63 2.70
N LEU A 53 9.08 -5.64 1.80
CA LEU A 53 9.86 -5.71 0.56
C LEU A 53 11.37 -5.86 0.86
N ARG A 54 11.87 -5.09 1.83
CA ARG A 54 13.24 -5.20 2.33
C ARG A 54 13.54 -6.61 2.84
N GLU A 55 12.68 -7.16 3.70
CA GLU A 55 12.86 -8.52 4.20
C GLU A 55 12.87 -9.55 3.07
N MET A 56 11.96 -9.44 2.10
CA MET A 56 11.95 -10.35 0.95
C MET A 56 13.23 -10.25 0.12
N HIS A 57 13.74 -9.04 -0.11
CA HIS A 57 14.99 -8.83 -0.83
C HIS A 57 16.14 -9.58 -0.17
N TYR A 58 16.26 -9.47 1.15
CA TYR A 58 17.33 -10.12 1.92
C TYR A 58 17.14 -11.62 2.16
N LEU A 59 16.01 -12.21 1.77
CA LEU A 59 15.91 -13.67 1.69
C LEU A 59 16.76 -14.22 0.54
N ASP A 60 16.85 -13.47 -0.55
CA ASP A 60 17.45 -13.93 -1.81
C ASP A 60 18.81 -13.26 -2.09
N HIS A 61 19.11 -12.13 -1.43
CA HIS A 61 20.30 -11.31 -1.67
C HIS A 61 20.97 -10.91 -0.36
N SER A 62 22.30 -10.81 -0.35
CA SER A 62 23.06 -10.36 0.83
C SER A 62 23.34 -8.85 0.84
N GLU A 63 23.20 -8.18 -0.30
CA GLU A 63 23.55 -6.77 -0.49
C GLU A 63 22.30 -5.91 -0.73
N PRO A 64 22.31 -4.63 -0.31
CA PRO A 64 21.23 -3.70 -0.64
C PRO A 64 21.14 -3.45 -2.15
N PRO A 65 19.96 -3.06 -2.67
CA PRO A 65 19.84 -2.59 -4.05
C PRO A 65 20.77 -1.40 -4.31
N LYS A 66 21.44 -1.37 -5.47
CA LYS A 66 22.38 -0.30 -5.83
C LYS A 66 21.71 1.09 -5.81
N GLN A 67 20.42 1.14 -6.16
CA GLN A 67 19.62 2.36 -6.15
C GLN A 67 19.34 2.89 -4.74
N ALA A 68 19.47 2.06 -3.70
CA ALA A 68 19.28 2.49 -2.32
C ALA A 68 20.32 3.56 -1.90
N ALA A 69 21.50 3.58 -2.54
CA ALA A 69 22.52 4.61 -2.33
C ALA A 69 22.08 6.03 -2.76
N LEU A 70 21.01 6.15 -3.56
CA LEU A 70 20.46 7.44 -4.00
C LEU A 70 19.49 8.05 -2.98
N TYR A 71 19.15 7.31 -1.92
CA TYR A 71 18.19 7.73 -0.91
C TYR A 71 18.89 8.08 0.40
N PRO A 72 18.30 8.94 1.26
CA PRO A 72 18.88 9.29 2.55
C PRO A 72 19.09 8.09 3.49
N SER A 73 18.31 7.03 3.31
CA SER A 73 18.44 5.76 4.01
C SER A 73 17.85 4.62 3.18
N GLU A 74 18.22 3.38 3.52
CA GLU A 74 17.62 2.20 2.91
C GLU A 74 16.11 2.13 3.16
N GLU A 75 15.66 2.51 4.37
CA GLU A 75 14.23 2.59 4.70
C GLU A 75 13.48 3.57 3.79
N ALA A 76 14.09 4.72 3.48
CA ALA A 76 13.50 5.70 2.58
C ALA A 76 13.38 5.16 1.14
N TYR A 77 14.38 4.41 0.68
CA TYR A 77 14.33 3.71 -0.61
C TYR A 77 13.15 2.72 -0.66
N TRP A 78 13.02 1.86 0.35
CA TRP A 78 11.96 0.85 0.38
C TRP A 78 10.57 1.46 0.55
N THR A 79 10.44 2.52 1.35
CA THR A 79 9.18 3.26 1.52
C THR A 79 8.77 3.94 0.21
N ALA A 80 9.71 4.55 -0.52
CA ALA A 80 9.44 5.14 -1.83
C ALA A 80 9.10 4.08 -2.88
N SER A 81 9.79 2.93 -2.85
CA SER A 81 9.47 1.80 -3.73
C SER A 81 8.03 1.28 -3.49
N ALA A 82 7.61 1.23 -2.22
CA ALA A 82 6.25 0.88 -1.83
C ALA A 82 5.20 1.94 -2.22
N SER A 83 5.55 3.22 -2.25
CA SER A 83 4.62 4.29 -2.66
C SER A 83 4.38 4.31 -4.16
N MET A 84 5.37 3.89 -4.96
CA MET A 84 5.26 3.76 -6.42
C MET A 84 4.47 2.52 -6.88
N SER A 85 4.06 1.65 -5.96
CA SER A 85 3.32 0.41 -6.27
C SER A 85 1.88 0.46 -5.73
N PRO A 86 0.98 1.25 -6.33
CA PRO A 86 -0.41 1.32 -5.92
C PRO A 86 -1.06 -0.07 -6.08
N GLY A 87 -1.58 -0.62 -4.98
CA GLY A 87 -2.18 -1.96 -4.96
C GLY A 87 -1.39 -3.02 -4.17
N CYS A 88 -0.19 -2.68 -3.68
CA CYS A 88 0.49 -3.54 -2.70
C CYS A 88 -0.27 -3.54 -1.36
N GLU A 89 -1.06 -4.58 -1.15
CA GLU A 89 -1.69 -4.87 0.15
C GLU A 89 -0.66 -5.52 1.08
N VAL A 90 -0.54 -4.97 2.29
CA VAL A 90 0.35 -5.48 3.35
C VAL A 90 0.16 -6.99 3.55
N SER A 91 -1.10 -7.45 3.55
CA SER A 91 -1.44 -8.87 3.74
C SER A 91 -0.87 -9.77 2.65
N LYS A 92 -0.90 -9.35 1.38
CA LYS A 92 -0.38 -10.13 0.25
C LYS A 92 1.14 -10.24 0.30
N VAL A 93 1.82 -9.13 0.57
CA VAL A 93 3.29 -9.10 0.69
C VAL A 93 3.75 -9.94 1.88
N ARG A 94 3.03 -9.86 3.01
CA ARG A 94 3.32 -10.69 4.20
C ARG A 94 3.12 -12.17 3.92
N ALA A 95 2.02 -12.55 3.27
CA ALA A 95 1.75 -13.95 2.93
C ALA A 95 2.84 -14.52 2.00
N GLU A 96 3.30 -13.73 1.04
CA GLU A 96 4.39 -14.10 0.14
C GLU A 96 5.72 -14.25 0.89
N LEU A 97 6.05 -13.30 1.78
CA LEU A 97 7.25 -13.40 2.61
C LEU A 97 7.27 -14.68 3.45
N GLU A 98 6.15 -15.01 4.10
CA GLU A 98 6.01 -16.24 4.87
C GLU A 98 6.15 -17.50 4.01
N ARG A 99 5.56 -17.48 2.80
CA ARG A 99 5.70 -18.58 1.84
C ARG A 99 7.16 -18.80 1.46
N ARG A 100 7.91 -17.73 1.18
CA ARG A 100 9.35 -17.80 0.84
C ARG A 100 10.22 -18.27 2.01
N LYS A 101 9.98 -17.75 3.22
CA LYS A 101 10.68 -18.20 4.43
C LYS A 101 10.52 -19.70 4.66
N ARG A 102 9.30 -20.23 4.50
CA ARG A 102 9.04 -21.68 4.60
C ARG A 102 9.77 -22.48 3.52
N ALA A 103 9.72 -22.02 2.27
CA ALA A 103 10.40 -22.70 1.16
C ALA A 103 11.92 -22.78 1.39
N SER A 104 12.54 -21.69 1.84
CA SER A 104 13.97 -21.65 2.18
C SER A 104 14.32 -22.61 3.33
N SER A 105 13.48 -22.64 4.38
CA SER A 105 13.66 -23.57 5.51
C SER A 105 13.52 -25.05 5.10
N THR A 106 12.56 -25.39 4.24
CA THR A 106 12.40 -26.75 3.72
C THR A 106 13.59 -27.17 2.87
N ALA A 107 14.08 -26.29 1.99
CA ALA A 107 15.27 -26.56 1.18
C ALA A 107 16.51 -26.78 2.04
N ALA A 108 16.72 -25.98 3.08
CA ALA A 108 17.82 -26.14 4.02
C ALA A 108 17.76 -27.49 4.78
N ARG A 109 16.57 -27.92 5.21
CA ARG A 109 16.38 -29.23 5.87
C ARG A 109 16.64 -30.41 4.93
N ALA A 110 16.20 -30.32 3.67
CA ALA A 110 16.44 -31.35 2.67
C ALA A 110 17.95 -31.50 2.35
N ALA A 111 18.67 -30.38 2.23
CA ALA A 111 20.11 -30.39 2.00
C ALA A 111 20.87 -31.04 3.17
N HIS A 112 20.48 -30.75 4.41
CA HIS A 112 21.11 -31.34 5.59
C HIS A 112 20.90 -32.86 5.69
N GLN A 113 19.70 -33.35 5.39
CA GLN A 113 19.41 -34.78 5.39
C GLN A 113 20.23 -35.52 4.32
N ALA A 114 20.36 -34.95 3.13
CA ALA A 114 21.15 -35.55 2.05
C ALA A 114 22.65 -35.65 2.40
N VAL A 115 23.20 -34.70 3.15
CA VAL A 115 24.58 -34.77 3.65
C VAL A 115 24.74 -35.89 4.68
N GLN A 116 23.80 -36.02 5.62
CA GLN A 116 23.82 -37.07 6.64
C GLN A 116 23.70 -38.49 6.05
N ASP A 117 22.84 -38.65 5.04
CA ASP A 117 22.65 -39.93 4.37
C ASP A 117 23.87 -40.29 3.48
N GLY A 118 24.58 -39.29 2.95
CA GLY A 118 25.81 -39.46 2.17
C GLY A 118 27.04 -39.84 2.99
N GLU A 119 27.20 -39.30 4.20
CA GLU A 119 28.31 -39.64 5.10
C GLU A 119 28.20 -41.06 5.67
N SER A 120 26.99 -41.62 5.80
CA SER A 120 26.79 -42.99 6.29
C SER A 120 27.18 -44.08 5.27
N ALA A 121 27.41 -43.72 4.00
CA ALA A 121 27.73 -44.67 2.93
C ALA A 121 29.25 -44.80 2.63
N GLY A 122 30.11 -44.02 3.32
CA GLY A 122 31.52 -43.88 2.97
C GLY A 122 32.55 -44.74 3.72
N ASP A 123 32.15 -45.54 4.71
CA ASP A 123 33.09 -46.31 5.57
C ASP A 123 32.93 -47.83 5.40
N GLN A 124 33.17 -48.34 4.18
CA GLN A 124 33.46 -49.75 3.93
C GLN A 124 34.45 -49.86 2.76
N GLY A 125 35.75 -49.92 3.06
CA GLY A 125 36.81 -50.14 2.07
C GLY A 125 38.18 -50.26 2.70
#